data_AF-A0A6F9DQ62-F1
#
_entry.id   AF-A0A6F9DQ62-F1
#
_cell.length_a   1.000
_cell.length_b   1.000
_cell.length_c   1.000
_cell.angle_alpha   90.00
_cell.angle_beta   90.00
_cell.angle_gamma   90.00
#
_symmetry.space_group_name_H-M   'P 1'
#
loop_
_entity.id
_entity.type
_entity.pdbx_description
1 polymer ?
#
loop_
_entity_poly.entity_id
_entity_poly.type
_entity_poly.pdbx_seq_one_letter_code
_entity_poly.pdbx_strand_id
1 'polypeptide(L)'
;MNELREKDVGITEFVGKTCGFNGIIKLRFQDFLVNEISTNGKVVHLTTFDPPKALEVAVDETCSTDAISKEDRLLLDLLAENNDSQDPVLIKADCDKAQRTEIHKAIKQLYPKLESSTTDDNAGNKVIKVVKTRSGQKRQNQRRSGKRTYCKFVLHKQNIATANAVGMVTSKLGMKHSKVFQYAGNKDKQGITVQEITSSLPYERLAFLTKQQGKLAVGNFTLDAQPLCLGDLSGNYFALIVRNIQNVDEKDISAAMKSFEEQGFINYFGMQRFGATSVPTYEIGKSFLNKNWERAVDQILSSLHTRLDDDTLTCIKNWKEEGQADKLLERLDKKHSLERSLLRGISKFGPTQLTQALTFLPRNTRTMYLHSYQSLVWNKVASKRIKEYGLKPVVGDLVLLDPTDSINEIQDEDAEPPSKKHKFVSDVKVKVLTADDLSLYDITDVVLPLPGCQITYPVYETKNYYDTILKEDEIENTAFDHRVKEYRLPGAYRKLIAKPGMVEWSVVRYDDLEQPLLVSDIERMEGITEPEGKEGHFRALRIKFSLKTSCYATMALREVLKQDMTTTDQIALSDQHKAEVRKHLAQNKNQEDQET
;
A
#
# COMPACT_ATOMS: atom_id res chain seq x y z
N MET A 1 -27.96 -12.70 0.95
CA MET A 1 -26.64 -13.31 0.72
C MET A 1 -25.92 -13.33 2.05
N ASN A 2 -25.40 -14.48 2.47
CA ASN A 2 -24.61 -14.58 3.70
C ASN A 2 -23.28 -13.83 3.50
N GLU A 3 -22.90 -13.05 4.51
CA GLU A 3 -21.63 -12.34 4.53
C GLU A 3 -20.46 -13.31 4.71
N LEU A 4 -19.35 -13.02 4.04
CA LEU A 4 -18.12 -13.83 4.07
C LEU A 4 -17.46 -13.76 5.45
N ARG A 5 -17.25 -14.92 6.08
CA ARG A 5 -16.59 -15.06 7.38
C ARG A 5 -15.18 -15.63 7.25
N GLU A 6 -14.38 -15.52 8.31
CA GLU A 6 -13.02 -16.06 8.38
C GLU A 6 -12.95 -17.56 8.04
N LYS A 7 -13.90 -18.35 8.55
CA LYS A 7 -14.00 -19.79 8.28
C LYS A 7 -14.20 -20.11 6.79
N ASP A 8 -14.91 -19.24 6.06
CA ASP A 8 -15.23 -19.47 4.64
C ASP A 8 -13.98 -19.32 3.77
N VAL A 9 -12.99 -18.56 4.26
CA VAL A 9 -11.68 -18.37 3.62
C VAL A 9 -10.56 -19.16 4.29
N GLY A 10 -10.93 -20.20 5.05
CA GLY A 10 -9.98 -21.14 5.65
C GLY A 10 -9.16 -20.59 6.81
N ILE A 11 -9.61 -19.52 7.48
CA ILE A 11 -8.98 -18.97 8.69
C ILE A 11 -9.71 -19.58 9.90
N THR A 12 -9.09 -20.56 10.56
CA THR A 12 -9.79 -21.34 11.61
C THR A 12 -8.95 -21.58 12.85
N GLU A 13 -7.68 -21.95 12.69
CA GLU A 13 -6.82 -22.34 13.81
C GLU A 13 -6.15 -21.13 14.50
N PHE A 14 -5.52 -21.39 15.64
CA PHE A 14 -4.77 -20.43 16.46
C PHE A 14 -3.47 -21.05 16.97
N VAL A 15 -2.48 -20.23 17.36
CA VAL A 15 -1.22 -20.72 17.93
C VAL A 15 -1.35 -20.93 19.45
N GLY A 16 -1.62 -19.86 20.18
CA GLY A 16 -1.74 -19.85 21.62
C GLY A 16 -3.03 -20.49 22.11
N LYS A 17 -2.97 -21.07 23.32
CA LYS A 17 -4.11 -21.73 24.00
C LYS A 17 -4.80 -20.82 25.03
N THR A 18 -4.40 -19.54 25.10
CA THR A 18 -5.00 -18.57 26.01
C THR A 18 -6.46 -18.31 25.63
N CYS A 19 -7.29 -18.02 26.64
CA CYS A 19 -8.67 -17.62 26.42
C CYS A 19 -8.72 -16.30 25.63
N GLY A 20 -9.65 -16.22 24.69
CA GLY A 20 -9.95 -14.99 23.97
C GLY A 20 -10.65 -13.95 24.83
N PHE A 21 -10.59 -12.70 24.38
CA PHE A 21 -11.39 -11.61 24.93
C PHE A 21 -11.80 -10.65 23.82
N ASN A 22 -12.95 -10.02 24.00
CA ASN A 22 -13.52 -9.14 22.98
C ASN A 22 -12.79 -7.79 22.99
N GLY A 23 -12.69 -7.21 21.80
CA GLY A 23 -12.05 -5.92 21.61
C GLY A 23 -12.39 -5.29 20.27
N ILE A 24 -12.45 -3.96 20.27
CA ILE A 24 -12.84 -3.16 19.11
C ILE A 24 -11.61 -2.53 18.50
N ILE A 25 -11.36 -2.81 17.22
CA ILE A 25 -10.28 -2.19 16.45
C ILE A 25 -10.84 -1.14 15.51
N LYS A 26 -10.01 -0.14 15.17
CA LYS A 26 -10.35 0.91 14.20
C LYS A 26 -11.68 1.63 14.50
N LEU A 27 -12.08 1.71 15.77
CA LEU A 27 -13.23 2.53 16.20
C LEU A 27 -13.00 3.99 15.79
N ARG A 28 -11.75 4.44 15.94
CA ARG A 28 -11.22 5.67 15.34
C ARG A 28 -10.05 5.32 14.43
N PHE A 29 -9.84 6.12 13.39
CA PHE A 29 -8.66 5.93 12.54
C PHE A 29 -7.36 6.34 13.26
N GLN A 30 -7.44 7.21 14.27
CA GLN A 30 -6.31 7.58 15.13
C GLN A 30 -5.82 6.43 16.03
N ASP A 31 -6.69 5.45 16.30
CA ASP A 31 -6.35 4.24 17.08
C ASP A 31 -5.51 3.23 16.29
N PHE A 32 -5.16 3.55 15.03
CA PHE A 32 -4.45 2.66 14.12
C PHE A 32 -3.30 3.40 13.42
N LEU A 33 -2.13 3.39 14.06
CA LEU A 33 -0.88 3.97 13.54
C LEU A 33 -0.04 2.90 12.85
N VAL A 34 0.48 3.23 11.67
CA VAL A 34 1.38 2.35 10.90
C VAL A 34 2.59 3.13 10.42
N ASN A 35 3.78 2.72 10.84
CA ASN A 35 5.04 3.29 10.40
C ASN A 35 5.79 2.25 9.58
N GLU A 36 6.22 2.60 8.38
CA GLU A 36 7.07 1.72 7.57
C GLU A 36 8.40 1.43 8.28
N ILE A 37 8.94 0.23 8.09
CA ILE A 37 10.30 -0.10 8.50
C ILE A 37 11.14 -0.19 7.23
N SER A 38 12.09 0.72 7.09
CA SER A 38 12.97 0.78 5.91
C SER A 38 13.88 -0.45 5.83
N THR A 39 14.54 -0.63 4.70
CA THR A 39 15.42 -1.80 4.44
C THR A 39 16.60 -1.92 5.42
N ASN A 40 16.99 -0.83 6.07
CA ASN A 40 17.99 -0.81 7.14
C ASN A 40 17.44 -1.16 8.54
N GLY A 41 16.16 -1.53 8.65
CA GLY A 41 15.51 -1.89 9.92
C GLY A 41 15.06 -0.70 10.78
N LYS A 42 15.16 0.55 10.30
CA LYS A 42 14.72 1.73 11.03
C LYS A 42 13.20 1.94 10.85
N VAL A 43 12.50 2.24 11.95
CA VAL A 43 11.10 2.70 11.89
C VAL A 43 11.07 4.14 11.36
N VAL A 44 10.31 4.35 10.29
CA VAL A 44 10.18 5.62 9.59
C VAL A 44 9.22 6.52 10.37
N HIS A 45 9.71 7.68 10.80
CA HIS A 45 8.91 8.71 11.45
C HIS A 45 9.02 10.03 10.70
N LEU A 46 7.93 10.80 10.70
CA LEU A 46 7.96 12.21 10.35
C LEU A 46 8.43 13.00 11.58
N THR A 47 9.58 13.66 11.48
CA THR A 47 10.21 14.34 12.62
C THR A 47 10.56 15.78 12.35
N THR A 48 10.60 16.20 11.08
CA THR A 48 10.96 17.58 10.72
C THR A 48 10.34 17.98 9.38
N PHE A 49 10.00 19.27 9.28
CA PHE A 49 9.63 19.97 8.05
C PHE A 49 10.80 20.80 7.51
N ASP A 50 12.03 20.57 7.95
CA ASP A 50 13.17 21.32 7.46
C ASP A 50 13.58 20.86 6.05
N PRO A 51 14.18 21.75 5.23
CA PRO A 51 14.75 21.37 3.95
C PRO A 51 15.87 20.31 4.09
N PRO A 52 16.21 19.58 3.01
CA PRO A 52 17.33 18.65 3.05
C PRO A 52 18.65 19.38 3.34
N LYS A 53 19.39 18.90 4.34
CA LYS A 53 20.71 19.45 4.75
C LYS A 53 21.69 19.64 3.59
N ALA A 54 21.63 18.80 2.55
CA ALA A 54 22.49 18.90 1.37
C ALA A 54 22.29 20.21 0.57
N LEU A 55 21.14 20.87 0.69
CA LEU A 55 20.88 22.18 0.09
C LEU A 55 21.32 23.35 0.97
N GLU A 56 21.57 23.13 2.26
CA GLU A 56 22.16 24.14 3.15
C GLU A 56 23.66 24.32 2.84
N VAL A 57 24.34 23.28 2.36
CA VAL A 57 25.77 23.31 2.02
C VAL A 57 26.06 23.95 0.65
N ALA A 58 25.07 24.08 -0.24
CA ALA A 58 25.27 24.62 -1.58
C ALA A 58 25.25 26.17 -1.67
N VAL A 59 25.12 26.86 -0.53
CA VAL A 59 25.15 28.34 -0.49
C VAL A 59 26.57 28.87 -0.31
N ASP A 60 27.53 28.04 0.10
CA ASP A 60 28.93 28.41 0.22
C ASP A 60 29.82 27.60 -0.73
N GLU A 61 30.60 28.35 -1.51
CA GLU A 61 31.73 27.93 -2.34
C GLU A 61 31.47 27.50 -3.81
N THR A 62 31.64 28.51 -4.68
CA THR A 62 32.28 28.47 -6.02
C THR A 62 31.45 28.06 -7.26
N CYS A 63 30.70 29.02 -7.81
CA CYS A 63 30.68 29.31 -9.27
C CYS A 63 30.01 30.67 -9.50
N SER A 64 30.61 31.55 -10.32
CA SER A 64 30.07 32.88 -10.66
C SER A 64 28.77 32.79 -11.47
N THR A 65 27.64 32.49 -10.82
CA THR A 65 26.30 32.48 -11.44
C THR A 65 25.40 33.63 -10.97
N ASP A 66 25.99 34.73 -10.50
CA ASP A 66 25.25 35.90 -9.99
C ASP A 66 24.73 36.84 -11.10
N ALA A 67 24.99 36.52 -12.37
CA ALA A 67 24.57 37.38 -13.49
C ALA A 67 23.06 37.30 -13.82
N ILE A 68 22.36 36.22 -13.42
CA ILE A 68 20.91 36.05 -13.70
C ILE A 68 20.15 35.99 -12.36
N SER A 69 19.11 36.80 -12.22
CA SER A 69 18.28 36.81 -11.02
C SER A 69 17.61 35.45 -10.79
N LYS A 70 17.31 35.13 -9.53
CA LYS A 70 16.61 33.87 -9.17
C LYS A 70 15.24 33.76 -9.84
N GLU A 71 14.56 34.90 -10.05
CA GLU A 71 13.26 34.97 -10.71
C GLU A 71 13.37 34.69 -12.22
N ASP A 72 14.35 35.30 -12.89
CA ASP A 72 14.60 35.09 -14.32
C ASP A 72 15.03 33.65 -14.61
N ARG A 73 15.80 33.04 -13.70
CA ARG A 73 16.22 31.64 -13.83
C ARG A 73 15.02 30.68 -13.82
N LEU A 74 14.03 30.94 -12.96
CA LEU A 74 12.80 30.15 -12.89
C LEU A 74 11.98 30.28 -14.19
N LEU A 75 11.91 31.48 -14.75
CA LEU A 75 11.23 31.73 -16.04
C LEU A 75 11.95 31.05 -17.21
N LEU A 76 13.27 31.02 -17.21
CA LEU A 76 14.07 30.31 -18.22
C LEU A 76 13.93 28.79 -18.12
N ASP A 77 13.87 28.23 -16.90
CA ASP A 77 13.59 26.81 -16.67
C ASP A 77 12.20 26.42 -17.22
N LEU A 78 11.18 27.23 -16.93
CA LEU A 78 9.82 27.07 -17.46
C LEU A 78 9.81 27.12 -18.99
N LEU A 79 10.50 28.08 -19.58
CA LEU A 79 10.61 28.20 -21.03
C LEU A 79 11.30 26.96 -21.60
N ALA A 80 12.42 26.51 -21.05
CA ALA A 80 13.18 25.36 -21.57
C ALA A 80 12.39 24.04 -21.57
N GLU A 81 11.51 23.82 -20.60
CA GLU A 81 10.79 22.55 -20.42
C GLU A 81 9.43 22.47 -21.13
N ASN A 82 8.76 23.60 -21.36
CA ASN A 82 7.36 23.61 -21.81
C ASN A 82 7.24 23.65 -23.34
N ASN A 83 6.96 22.51 -24.01
CA ASN A 83 6.99 22.40 -25.48
C ASN A 83 5.97 23.30 -26.22
N ASP A 84 4.91 23.75 -25.56
CA ASP A 84 3.80 24.49 -26.20
C ASP A 84 3.86 26.02 -26.01
N SER A 85 4.73 26.54 -25.12
CA SER A 85 4.85 27.99 -24.91
C SER A 85 5.91 28.59 -25.84
N GLN A 86 5.52 29.56 -26.67
CA GLN A 86 6.40 30.34 -27.55
C GLN A 86 6.67 31.76 -27.02
N ASP A 87 6.19 32.09 -25.83
CA ASP A 87 6.29 33.43 -25.29
C ASP A 87 7.74 33.74 -24.89
N PRO A 88 8.33 34.85 -25.36
CA PRO A 88 9.70 35.21 -25.04
C PRO A 88 9.84 35.65 -23.58
N VAL A 89 10.89 35.19 -22.90
CA VAL A 89 11.28 35.72 -21.59
C VAL A 89 12.14 36.95 -21.79
N LEU A 90 11.81 38.05 -21.09
CA LEU A 90 12.54 39.31 -21.15
C LEU A 90 13.28 39.54 -19.83
N ILE A 91 14.60 39.55 -19.89
CA ILE A 91 15.46 39.82 -18.74
C ILE A 91 15.90 41.28 -18.80
N LYS A 92 15.65 42.05 -17.73
CA LYS A 92 16.11 43.44 -17.63
C LYS A 92 17.62 43.49 -17.50
N ALA A 93 18.28 44.32 -18.30
CA ALA A 93 19.73 44.48 -18.28
C ALA A 93 20.09 45.96 -18.36
N ASP A 94 20.06 46.60 -17.20
CA ASP A 94 20.25 48.04 -17.09
C ASP A 94 21.73 48.39 -17.39
N CYS A 95 21.90 49.06 -18.52
CA CYS A 95 22.99 49.98 -18.91
C CYS A 95 24.43 49.50 -19.27
N ASP A 96 24.94 48.30 -18.98
CA ASP A 96 26.32 47.92 -19.43
C ASP A 96 26.39 46.77 -20.46
N LYS A 97 27.23 46.94 -21.50
CA LYS A 97 27.53 45.94 -22.53
C LYS A 97 28.27 44.73 -21.94
N ALA A 98 29.10 44.94 -20.91
CA ALA A 98 29.81 43.86 -20.23
C ALA A 98 28.81 42.91 -19.52
N GLN A 99 27.89 43.47 -18.73
CA GLN A 99 26.85 42.73 -18.02
C GLN A 99 25.92 41.96 -18.97
N ARG A 100 25.49 42.56 -20.08
CA ARG A 100 24.69 41.84 -21.09
C ARG A 100 25.44 40.65 -21.69
N THR A 101 26.74 40.82 -21.93
CA THR A 101 27.58 39.75 -22.49
C THR A 101 27.73 38.59 -21.51
N GLU A 102 27.80 38.89 -20.21
CA GLU A 102 27.86 37.88 -19.15
C GLU A 102 26.55 37.10 -19.02
N ILE A 103 25.40 37.79 -19.07
CA ILE A 103 24.08 37.14 -19.08
C ILE A 103 23.93 36.24 -20.31
N HIS A 104 24.34 36.69 -21.50
CA HIS A 104 24.34 35.87 -22.71
C HIS A 104 25.22 34.62 -22.58
N LYS A 105 26.41 34.73 -21.97
CA LYS A 105 27.29 33.58 -21.70
C LYS A 105 26.63 32.61 -20.72
N ALA A 106 26.04 33.11 -19.64
CA ALA A 106 25.35 32.29 -18.64
C ALA A 106 24.15 31.54 -19.22
N ILE A 107 23.29 32.20 -20.03
CA ILE A 107 22.16 31.55 -20.70
C ILE A 107 22.65 30.47 -21.66
N LYS A 108 23.67 30.75 -22.47
CA LYS A 108 24.21 29.78 -23.44
C LYS A 108 24.83 28.55 -22.76
N GLN A 109 25.42 28.72 -21.59
CA GLN A 109 26.02 27.64 -20.81
C GLN A 109 24.96 26.79 -20.09
N LEU A 110 23.96 27.42 -19.48
CA LEU A 110 22.93 26.74 -18.68
C LEU A 110 21.79 26.17 -19.55
N TYR A 111 21.46 26.82 -20.67
CA TYR A 111 20.30 26.51 -21.50
C TYR A 111 20.66 26.40 -22.99
N PRO A 112 21.25 25.26 -23.44
CA PRO A 112 21.73 25.09 -24.83
C PRO A 112 20.64 25.15 -25.90
N LYS A 113 19.36 25.06 -25.51
CA LYS A 113 18.18 25.05 -26.39
C LYS A 113 17.49 26.42 -26.48
N LEU A 114 18.01 27.43 -25.78
CA LEU A 114 17.49 28.77 -25.77
C LEU A 114 18.46 29.70 -26.51
N GLU A 115 17.89 30.59 -27.32
CA GLU A 115 18.60 31.65 -28.02
C GLU A 115 18.29 32.99 -27.35
N SER A 116 19.34 33.73 -27.05
CA SER A 116 19.25 35.02 -26.36
C SER A 116 19.72 36.14 -27.29
N SER A 117 18.92 37.19 -27.47
CA SER A 117 19.23 38.38 -28.26
C SER A 117 18.95 39.66 -27.46
N THR A 118 19.81 40.68 -27.56
CA THR A 118 19.53 42.00 -26.95
C THR A 118 18.54 42.78 -27.83
N THR A 119 17.45 43.26 -27.25
CA THR A 119 16.43 44.10 -27.90
C THR A 119 16.03 45.26 -26.99
N ASP A 120 15.37 46.29 -27.53
CA ASP A 120 14.83 47.38 -26.71
C ASP A 120 13.38 47.04 -26.28
N ASP A 121 12.98 47.40 -25.05
CA ASP A 121 11.62 47.26 -24.57
C ASP A 121 10.70 48.38 -25.07
N ASN A 122 9.39 48.30 -24.79
CA ASN A 122 8.40 49.31 -25.20
C ASN A 122 8.65 50.71 -24.59
N ALA A 123 9.58 50.83 -23.64
CA ALA A 123 9.97 52.07 -22.97
C ALA A 123 11.39 52.53 -23.37
N GLY A 124 12.07 51.86 -24.31
CA GLY A 124 13.40 52.20 -24.81
C GLY A 124 14.58 51.67 -23.97
N ASN A 125 14.35 50.80 -22.98
CA ASN A 125 15.41 50.18 -22.18
C ASN A 125 15.93 48.92 -22.85
N LYS A 126 17.23 48.63 -22.69
CA LYS A 126 17.86 47.44 -23.26
C LYS A 126 17.52 46.20 -22.43
N VAL A 127 16.87 45.21 -23.04
CA VAL A 127 16.51 43.93 -22.42
C VAL A 127 17.09 42.75 -23.20
N ILE A 128 17.29 41.62 -22.53
CA ILE A 128 17.71 40.38 -23.18
C ILE A 128 16.47 39.52 -23.40
N LYS A 129 16.10 39.36 -24.67
CA LYS A 129 15.01 38.52 -25.12
C LYS A 129 15.51 37.10 -25.32
N VAL A 130 14.89 36.13 -24.65
CA VAL A 130 15.23 34.72 -24.73
C VAL A 130 14.08 33.93 -25.34
N VAL A 131 14.37 33.17 -26.40
CA VAL A 131 13.43 32.38 -27.19
C VAL A 131 13.95 30.96 -27.42
N LYS A 132 13.09 30.04 -27.85
CA LYS A 132 13.52 28.70 -28.26
C LYS A 132 14.11 28.71 -29.66
N THR A 133 15.24 28.03 -29.85
CA THR A 133 15.81 27.79 -31.18
C THR A 133 14.88 26.93 -32.03
N ARG A 134 14.53 27.40 -33.24
CA ARG A 134 13.69 26.66 -34.21
C ARG A 134 14.45 25.62 -35.05
N SER A 135 15.76 25.47 -34.86
CA SER A 135 16.60 24.57 -35.64
C SER A 135 16.55 23.12 -35.13
N GLY A 136 15.81 22.28 -35.86
CA GLY A 136 16.09 20.86 -36.05
C GLY A 136 15.96 19.95 -34.84
N GLN A 137 14.83 19.25 -34.76
CA GLN A 137 14.66 18.01 -33.98
C GLN A 137 15.65 16.92 -34.45
N LYS A 138 16.93 17.02 -34.09
CA LYS A 138 17.76 15.83 -33.91
C LYS A 138 17.56 15.40 -32.46
N ARG A 139 16.84 14.28 -32.27
CA ARG A 139 16.87 13.49 -31.04
C ARG A 139 18.31 13.03 -30.79
N GLN A 140 19.15 13.93 -30.28
CA GLN A 140 20.30 13.50 -29.52
C GLN A 140 19.75 12.99 -28.19
N ASN A 141 19.66 11.66 -28.09
CA ASN A 141 19.80 10.97 -26.81
C ASN A 141 21.16 11.38 -26.21
N GLN A 142 21.26 12.58 -25.65
CA GLN A 142 22.25 12.84 -24.63
C GLN A 142 21.83 11.96 -23.45
N ARG A 143 22.44 10.77 -23.38
CA ARG A 143 22.63 10.07 -22.12
C ARG A 143 23.17 11.12 -21.14
N ARG A 144 22.32 11.66 -20.27
CA ARG A 144 22.76 12.44 -19.11
C ARG A 144 23.64 11.49 -18.31
N SER A 145 24.95 11.65 -18.48
CA SER A 145 26.03 10.96 -17.77
C SER A 145 26.14 11.41 -16.30
N GLY A 146 25.19 12.20 -15.78
CA GLY A 146 25.10 12.54 -14.38
C GLY A 146 24.30 11.47 -13.63
N LYS A 147 24.79 11.03 -12.46
CA LYS A 147 24.01 10.17 -11.55
C LYS A 147 22.66 10.86 -11.30
N ARG A 148 21.57 10.21 -11.70
CA ARG A 148 20.21 10.72 -11.46
C ARG A 148 19.96 10.68 -9.96
N THR A 149 19.84 11.84 -9.34
CA THR A 149 19.47 11.98 -7.93
C THR A 149 17.96 12.01 -7.80
N TYR A 150 17.46 11.41 -6.73
CA TYR A 150 16.06 11.38 -6.39
C TYR A 150 15.83 12.09 -5.06
N CYS A 151 14.70 12.77 -4.93
CA CYS A 151 14.29 13.38 -3.67
C CYS A 151 13.48 12.37 -2.88
N LYS A 152 14.02 11.90 -1.75
CA LYS A 152 13.33 11.02 -0.81
C LYS A 152 12.75 11.82 0.35
N PHE A 153 11.52 11.52 0.74
CA PHE A 153 10.84 12.20 1.83
C PHE A 153 9.89 11.24 2.54
N VAL A 154 9.44 11.64 3.72
CA VAL A 154 8.46 10.90 4.51
C VAL A 154 7.07 11.48 4.25
N LEU A 155 6.14 10.61 3.87
CA LEU A 155 4.72 10.92 3.72
C LEU A 155 3.96 10.44 4.94
N HIS A 156 3.38 11.38 5.67
CA HIS A 156 2.36 11.12 6.68
C HIS A 156 0.98 11.38 6.09
N LYS A 157 0.09 10.38 6.16
CA LYS A 157 -1.29 10.48 5.65
C LYS A 157 -2.31 10.03 6.69
N GLN A 158 -3.48 10.66 6.68
CA GLN A 158 -4.59 10.36 7.59
C GLN A 158 -5.85 9.96 6.82
N ASN A 159 -6.37 8.75 7.09
CA ASN A 159 -7.66 8.26 6.59
C ASN A 159 -7.83 8.32 5.05
N ILE A 160 -6.76 8.06 4.30
CA ILE A 160 -6.73 8.01 2.83
C ILE A 160 -5.75 6.93 2.36
N ALA A 161 -5.99 6.37 1.17
CA ALA A 161 -5.10 5.38 0.55
C ALA A 161 -3.82 6.05 0.01
N THR A 162 -2.70 5.32 -0.02
CA THR A 162 -1.41 5.83 -0.53
C THR A 162 -1.52 6.34 -1.96
N ALA A 163 -2.17 5.60 -2.86
CA ALA A 163 -2.39 6.04 -4.24
C ALA A 163 -3.16 7.36 -4.35
N ASN A 164 -4.16 7.58 -3.47
CA ASN A 164 -4.91 8.83 -3.43
C ASN A 164 -4.07 9.98 -2.87
N ALA A 165 -3.28 9.72 -1.82
CA ALA A 165 -2.34 10.71 -1.28
C ALA A 165 -1.35 11.20 -2.35
N VAL A 166 -0.73 10.26 -3.06
CA VAL A 166 0.18 10.56 -4.19
C VAL A 166 -0.57 11.30 -5.31
N GLY A 167 -1.81 10.90 -5.63
CA GLY A 167 -2.66 11.59 -6.59
C GLY A 167 -2.91 13.04 -6.22
N MET A 168 -3.24 13.32 -4.95
CA MET A 168 -3.45 14.68 -4.44
C MET A 168 -2.17 15.53 -4.56
N VAL A 169 -1.01 14.97 -4.23
CA VAL A 169 0.29 15.65 -4.39
C VAL A 169 0.58 15.93 -5.88
N THR A 170 0.33 14.94 -6.74
CA THR A 170 0.52 15.06 -8.20
C THR A 170 -0.37 16.16 -8.79
N SER A 171 -1.64 16.25 -8.38
CA SER A 171 -2.55 17.30 -8.84
C SER A 171 -2.11 18.69 -8.39
N LYS A 172 -1.61 18.84 -7.15
CA LYS A 172 -1.07 20.11 -6.66
C LYS A 172 0.17 20.57 -7.44
N LEU A 173 0.93 19.64 -8.00
CA LEU A 173 2.07 19.92 -8.88
C LEU A 173 1.67 20.26 -10.34
N GLY A 174 0.38 20.26 -10.66
CA GLY A 174 -0.12 20.46 -12.03
C GLY A 174 0.15 19.29 -12.97
N MET A 175 0.43 18.09 -12.43
CA MET A 175 0.85 16.93 -13.21
C MET A 175 -0.32 15.97 -13.48
N LYS A 176 -0.28 15.31 -14.64
CA LYS A 176 -1.32 14.34 -15.07
C LYS A 176 -1.05 12.91 -14.57
N HIS A 177 0.19 12.56 -14.22
CA HIS A 177 0.58 11.19 -13.88
C HIS A 177 1.45 11.11 -12.63
N SER A 178 1.15 10.14 -11.76
CA SER A 178 1.84 9.87 -10.51
C SER A 178 3.14 9.07 -10.66
N LYS A 179 3.55 8.70 -11.89
CA LYS A 179 4.77 7.90 -12.15
C LYS A 179 6.07 8.53 -11.64
N VAL A 180 6.05 9.84 -11.34
CA VAL A 180 7.19 10.55 -10.76
C VAL A 180 7.43 10.20 -9.29
N PHE A 181 6.43 9.65 -8.60
CA PHE A 181 6.52 9.20 -7.22
C PHE A 181 6.60 7.67 -7.17
N GLN A 182 7.55 7.16 -6.40
CA GLN A 182 7.75 5.74 -6.15
C GLN A 182 7.74 5.47 -4.65
N TYR A 183 7.27 4.30 -4.25
CA TYR A 183 7.15 3.89 -2.85
C TYR A 183 7.21 2.38 -2.72
N ALA A 184 7.62 1.91 -1.54
CA ALA A 184 7.87 0.49 -1.32
C ALA A 184 6.59 -0.36 -1.18
N GLY A 185 5.49 0.25 -0.75
CA GLY A 185 4.20 -0.41 -0.70
C GLY A 185 3.05 0.53 -0.36
N ASN A 186 1.82 0.06 -0.60
CA ASN A 186 0.62 0.74 -0.12
C ASN A 186 0.45 0.52 1.39
N LYS A 187 -0.09 1.51 2.09
CA LYS A 187 -0.46 1.43 3.50
C LYS A 187 -1.97 1.54 3.68
N ASP A 188 -2.48 1.07 4.82
CA ASP A 188 -3.90 1.09 5.18
C ASP A 188 -4.57 2.44 4.90
N LYS A 189 -5.77 2.43 4.31
CA LYS A 189 -6.58 3.64 4.13
C LYS A 189 -7.08 4.16 5.48
N GLN A 190 -7.67 3.28 6.29
CA GLN A 190 -8.23 3.60 7.61
C GLN A 190 -7.14 3.50 8.66
N GLY A 191 -6.49 4.63 8.91
CA GLY A 191 -5.39 4.75 9.86
C GLY A 191 -4.65 6.07 9.67
N ILE A 192 -3.69 6.31 10.56
CA ILE A 192 -2.62 7.28 10.35
C ILE A 192 -1.39 6.47 9.94
N THR A 193 -0.79 6.80 8.79
CA THR A 193 0.33 6.00 8.28
C THR A 193 1.48 6.87 7.82
N VAL A 194 2.70 6.38 8.04
CA VAL A 194 3.95 7.05 7.72
C VAL A 194 4.81 6.12 6.87
N GLN A 195 5.28 6.61 5.72
CA GLN A 195 6.07 5.82 4.77
C GLN A 195 7.07 6.68 3.99
N GLU A 196 8.13 6.06 3.48
CA GLU A 196 9.06 6.73 2.57
C GLU A 196 8.48 6.78 1.15
N ILE A 197 8.69 7.92 0.50
CA ILE A 197 8.39 8.15 -0.91
C ILE A 197 9.65 8.70 -1.57
N THR A 198 9.91 8.25 -2.78
CA THR A 198 10.93 8.84 -3.64
C THR A 198 10.29 9.56 -4.80
N SER A 199 10.85 10.69 -5.21
CA SER A 199 10.43 11.45 -6.37
C SER A 199 11.59 11.71 -7.29
N SER A 200 11.34 11.64 -8.60
CA SER A 200 12.29 12.11 -9.60
C SER A 200 12.33 13.63 -9.75
N LEU A 201 11.46 14.36 -9.04
CA LEU A 201 11.45 15.82 -9.00
C LEU A 201 12.45 16.34 -7.97
N PRO A 202 13.07 17.50 -8.21
CA PRO A 202 13.98 18.12 -7.25
C PRO A 202 13.20 18.70 -6.05
N TYR A 203 13.90 18.94 -4.93
CA TYR A 203 13.27 19.39 -3.68
C TYR A 203 12.53 20.73 -3.83
N GLU A 204 13.05 21.66 -4.62
CA GLU A 204 12.51 23.01 -4.82
C GLU A 204 11.07 22.94 -5.37
N ARG A 205 10.79 21.93 -6.21
CA ARG A 205 9.45 21.65 -6.72
C ARG A 205 8.51 21.07 -5.66
N LEU A 206 9.06 20.47 -4.60
CA LEU A 206 8.31 19.81 -3.53
C LEU A 206 8.25 20.67 -2.25
N ALA A 207 9.06 21.72 -2.14
CA ALA A 207 9.20 22.53 -0.92
C ALA A 207 7.88 23.14 -0.44
N PHE A 208 6.92 23.42 -1.33
CA PHE A 208 5.61 23.92 -0.94
C PHE A 208 4.75 22.87 -0.18
N LEU A 209 5.13 21.58 -0.26
CA LEU A 209 4.49 20.47 0.44
C LEU A 209 4.99 20.33 1.88
N THR A 210 6.04 21.05 2.24
CA THR A 210 6.77 20.96 3.52
C THR A 210 5.98 21.62 4.67
N LYS A 211 4.77 21.12 4.91
CA LYS A 211 3.89 21.42 6.05
C LYS A 211 2.71 20.47 6.03
N GLN A 212 2.00 20.36 7.15
CA GLN A 212 0.70 19.71 7.13
C GLN A 212 -0.30 20.51 6.28
N GLN A 213 -1.01 19.81 5.40
CA GLN A 213 -2.08 20.35 4.58
C GLN A 213 -3.28 19.40 4.65
N GLY A 214 -4.14 19.63 5.63
CA GLY A 214 -5.28 18.76 5.92
C GLY A 214 -4.83 17.35 6.30
N LYS A 215 -5.15 16.36 5.45
CA LYS A 215 -4.90 14.93 5.69
C LYS A 215 -3.48 14.46 5.36
N LEU A 216 -2.61 15.36 4.92
CA LEU A 216 -1.27 15.05 4.41
C LEU A 216 -0.23 15.91 5.11
N ALA A 217 0.91 15.33 5.45
CA ALA A 217 2.11 16.06 5.82
C ALA A 217 3.32 15.39 5.16
N VAL A 218 4.26 16.21 4.69
CA VAL A 218 5.48 15.74 4.02
C VAL A 218 6.67 16.42 4.66
N GLY A 219 7.71 15.65 4.97
CA GLY A 219 8.93 16.15 5.59
C GLY A 219 10.08 15.16 5.49
N ASN A 220 11.11 15.33 6.32
CA ASN A 220 12.30 14.47 6.36
C ASN A 220 12.96 14.31 4.98
N PHE A 221 13.11 15.42 4.24
CA PHE A 221 13.66 15.40 2.90
C PHE A 221 15.15 15.02 2.91
N THR A 222 15.51 14.14 1.99
CA THR A 222 16.88 13.67 1.75
C THR A 222 17.08 13.44 0.24
N LEU A 223 18.33 13.41 -0.20
CA LEU A 223 18.68 13.03 -1.57
C LEU A 223 19.14 11.57 -1.58
N ASP A 224 18.63 10.81 -2.52
CA ASP A 224 18.97 9.40 -2.69
C ASP A 224 19.45 9.13 -4.13
N ALA A 225 20.31 8.13 -4.28
CA ALA A 225 20.88 7.77 -5.57
C ALA A 225 19.95 6.87 -6.40
N GLN A 226 18.97 6.21 -5.76
CA GLN A 226 18.06 5.26 -6.39
C GLN A 226 16.61 5.56 -5.97
N PRO A 227 15.62 5.27 -6.84
CA PRO A 227 14.23 5.31 -6.46
C PRO A 227 13.87 4.11 -5.58
N LEU A 228 12.93 4.29 -4.67
CA LEU A 228 12.26 3.15 -4.04
C LEU A 228 11.54 2.29 -5.08
N CYS A 229 11.60 0.98 -4.93
CA CYS A 229 10.85 0.00 -5.69
C CYS A 229 9.85 -0.73 -4.78
N LEU A 230 8.81 -1.30 -5.36
CA LEU A 230 7.87 -2.14 -4.62
C LEU A 230 8.63 -3.28 -3.93
N GLY A 231 8.45 -3.43 -2.62
CA GLY A 231 9.19 -4.39 -1.80
C GLY A 231 10.42 -3.83 -1.07
N ASP A 232 10.86 -2.59 -1.34
CA ASP A 232 11.98 -1.95 -0.61
C ASP A 232 11.60 -1.51 0.83
N LEU A 233 11.06 -2.43 1.62
CA LEU A 233 10.79 -2.27 3.05
C LEU A 233 11.06 -3.62 3.75
N SER A 234 11.46 -3.57 5.02
CA SER A 234 11.64 -4.79 5.82
C SER A 234 10.36 -5.20 6.57
N GLY A 235 9.43 -4.26 6.75
CA GLY A 235 8.21 -4.51 7.49
C GLY A 235 7.43 -3.24 7.82
N ASN A 236 6.50 -3.35 8.76
CA ASN A 236 5.74 -2.23 9.29
C ASN A 236 5.67 -2.34 10.82
N TYR A 237 5.83 -1.22 11.48
CA TYR A 237 5.58 -1.03 12.90
C TYR A 237 4.15 -0.53 13.08
N PHE A 238 3.44 -1.14 14.01
CA PHE A 238 2.05 -0.86 14.35
C PHE A 238 1.99 -0.35 15.78
N ALA A 239 1.24 0.73 15.99
CA ALA A 239 0.81 1.16 17.31
C ALA A 239 -0.72 1.27 17.27
N LEU A 240 -1.40 0.41 18.03
CA LEU A 240 -2.83 0.16 17.90
C LEU A 240 -3.51 0.26 19.26
N ILE A 241 -4.78 0.68 19.25
CA ILE A 241 -5.68 0.58 20.39
C ILE A 241 -6.78 -0.42 20.07
N VAL A 242 -6.95 -1.39 20.97
CA VAL A 242 -8.13 -2.24 21.02
C VAL A 242 -9.03 -1.71 22.14
N ARG A 243 -10.12 -1.05 21.76
CA ARG A 243 -11.07 -0.42 22.70
C ARG A 243 -12.07 -1.42 23.29
N ASN A 244 -12.66 -1.04 24.41
CA ASN A 244 -13.70 -1.78 25.12
C ASN A 244 -13.33 -3.24 25.43
N ILE A 245 -12.20 -3.46 26.10
CA ILE A 245 -11.82 -4.80 26.57
C ILE A 245 -12.66 -5.18 27.80
N GLN A 246 -13.58 -6.11 27.60
CA GLN A 246 -14.55 -6.55 28.61
C GLN A 246 -14.25 -7.97 29.10
N ASN A 247 -14.64 -8.26 30.34
CA ASN A 247 -14.68 -9.61 30.92
C ASN A 247 -13.34 -10.39 30.87
N VAL A 248 -12.23 -9.68 31.03
CA VAL A 248 -10.89 -10.26 31.06
C VAL A 248 -10.02 -9.55 32.11
N ASP A 249 -9.21 -10.33 32.82
CA ASP A 249 -8.25 -9.83 33.80
C ASP A 249 -6.94 -9.40 33.11
N GLU A 250 -6.23 -8.44 33.71
CA GLU A 250 -4.94 -7.97 33.16
C GLU A 250 -3.89 -9.08 33.11
N LYS A 251 -3.98 -10.10 33.98
CA LYS A 251 -3.12 -11.28 33.95
C LYS A 251 -3.35 -12.12 32.69
N ASP A 252 -4.59 -12.29 32.28
CA ASP A 252 -4.94 -13.06 31.07
C ASP A 252 -4.56 -12.29 29.81
N ILE A 253 -4.76 -10.97 29.79
CA ILE A 253 -4.25 -10.09 28.72
C ILE A 253 -2.73 -10.24 28.61
N SER A 254 -2.01 -10.16 29.74
CA SER A 254 -0.56 -10.32 29.74
C SER A 254 -0.12 -11.72 29.28
N ALA A 255 -0.87 -12.77 29.61
CA ALA A 255 -0.58 -14.13 29.15
C ALA A 255 -0.79 -14.26 27.62
N ALA A 256 -1.88 -13.71 27.09
CA ALA A 256 -2.14 -13.68 25.66
C ALA A 256 -1.06 -12.90 24.89
N MET A 257 -0.64 -11.74 25.43
CA MET A 257 0.42 -10.92 24.84
C MET A 257 1.80 -11.61 24.87
N LYS A 258 2.16 -12.28 25.97
CA LYS A 258 3.39 -13.09 26.04
C LYS A 258 3.35 -14.26 25.07
N SER A 259 2.22 -14.97 24.97
CA SER A 259 2.05 -16.04 23.99
C SER A 259 2.21 -15.53 22.56
N PHE A 260 1.66 -14.36 22.25
CA PHE A 260 1.80 -13.71 20.94
C PHE A 260 3.25 -13.31 20.64
N GLU A 261 3.98 -12.77 21.63
CA GLU A 261 5.40 -12.41 21.50
C GLU A 261 6.29 -13.64 21.29
N GLU A 262 6.11 -14.70 22.09
CA GLU A 262 6.99 -15.87 22.11
C GLU A 262 6.69 -16.85 20.97
N GLN A 263 5.41 -17.13 20.72
CA GLN A 263 4.96 -18.16 19.78
C GLN A 263 4.55 -17.59 18.41
N GLY A 264 4.22 -16.29 18.35
CA GLY A 264 3.74 -15.65 17.12
C GLY A 264 2.30 -15.99 16.79
N PHE A 265 1.98 -15.94 15.50
CA PHE A 265 0.63 -16.17 14.97
C PHE A 265 0.68 -16.89 13.62
N ILE A 266 -0.41 -17.55 13.23
CA ILE A 266 -0.52 -18.17 11.91
C ILE A 266 -0.59 -17.06 10.85
N ASN A 267 0.28 -17.13 9.85
CA ASN A 267 0.49 -16.08 8.86
C ASN A 267 -0.57 -16.10 7.74
N TYR A 268 -1.85 -16.18 8.09
CA TYR A 268 -2.97 -16.16 7.15
C TYR A 268 -2.98 -14.91 6.28
N PHE A 269 -3.56 -15.06 5.08
CA PHE A 269 -4.07 -13.92 4.34
C PHE A 269 -5.36 -13.46 5.00
N GLY A 270 -5.40 -12.21 5.48
CA GLY A 270 -6.58 -11.65 6.16
C GLY A 270 -7.74 -11.35 5.20
N MET A 271 -8.91 -11.04 5.77
CA MET A 271 -10.16 -10.75 5.03
C MET A 271 -9.99 -9.66 3.95
N GLN A 272 -9.07 -8.70 4.15
CA GLN A 272 -8.79 -7.64 3.17
C GLN A 272 -8.27 -8.19 1.84
N ARG A 273 -7.66 -9.39 1.84
CA ARG A 273 -7.19 -10.06 0.62
C ARG A 273 -8.33 -10.59 -0.24
N PHE A 274 -9.48 -10.90 0.37
CA PHE A 274 -10.62 -11.51 -0.30
C PHE A 274 -11.67 -10.49 -0.74
N GLY A 275 -11.49 -9.22 -0.41
CA GLY A 275 -12.39 -8.13 -0.78
C GLY A 275 -13.56 -7.98 0.20
N ALA A 276 -14.24 -6.82 0.12
CA ALA A 276 -15.39 -6.47 0.96
C ALA A 276 -16.69 -6.31 0.14
N THR A 277 -16.67 -6.75 -1.12
CA THR A 277 -17.82 -6.71 -2.04
C THR A 277 -18.72 -7.93 -1.84
N SER A 278 -19.92 -7.88 -2.42
CA SER A 278 -20.86 -9.02 -2.44
C SER A 278 -20.26 -10.29 -3.03
N VAL A 279 -19.36 -10.15 -4.02
CA VAL A 279 -18.60 -11.26 -4.58
C VAL A 279 -17.19 -11.26 -4.01
N PRO A 280 -16.76 -12.37 -3.38
CA PRO A 280 -15.37 -12.55 -2.96
C PRO A 280 -14.42 -12.57 -4.16
N THR A 281 -13.26 -11.92 -4.03
CA THR A 281 -12.28 -11.80 -5.13
C THR A 281 -11.73 -13.15 -5.60
N TYR A 282 -11.65 -14.15 -4.72
CA TYR A 282 -11.15 -15.48 -5.06
C TYR A 282 -12.11 -16.24 -6.00
N GLU A 283 -13.41 -15.94 -5.95
CA GLU A 283 -14.41 -16.50 -6.87
C GLU A 283 -14.19 -16.01 -8.31
N ILE A 284 -13.77 -14.75 -8.46
CA ILE A 284 -13.35 -14.19 -9.76
C ILE A 284 -12.05 -14.87 -10.20
N GLY A 285 -11.10 -15.07 -9.28
CA GLY A 285 -9.86 -15.81 -9.54
C GLY A 285 -10.11 -17.23 -10.06
N LYS A 286 -11.04 -17.95 -9.44
CA LYS A 286 -11.50 -19.28 -9.87
C LYS A 286 -12.05 -19.25 -11.30
N SER A 287 -12.92 -18.29 -11.62
CA SER A 287 -13.44 -18.10 -12.98
C SER A 287 -12.33 -17.82 -14.01
N PHE A 288 -11.31 -17.02 -13.64
CA PHE A 288 -10.14 -16.77 -14.51
C PHE A 288 -9.33 -18.05 -14.76
N LEU A 289 -9.04 -18.84 -13.72
CA LEU A 289 -8.28 -20.10 -13.86
C LEU A 289 -9.01 -21.12 -14.74
N ASN A 290 -10.34 -21.21 -14.58
CA ASN A 290 -11.19 -22.09 -15.39
C ASN A 290 -11.53 -21.52 -16.77
N LYS A 291 -10.96 -20.36 -17.14
CA LYS A 291 -11.23 -19.67 -18.42
C LYS A 291 -12.71 -19.38 -18.66
N ASN A 292 -13.50 -19.30 -17.59
CA ASN A 292 -14.90 -18.92 -17.63
C ASN A 292 -15.00 -17.39 -17.58
N TRP A 293 -14.63 -16.76 -18.70
CA TRP A 293 -14.57 -15.30 -18.82
C TRP A 293 -15.93 -14.63 -18.63
N GLU A 294 -16.99 -15.31 -19.05
CA GLU A 294 -18.36 -14.85 -18.90
C GLU A 294 -18.74 -14.72 -17.43
N ARG A 295 -18.56 -15.80 -16.65
CA ARG A 295 -18.81 -15.79 -15.21
C ARG A 295 -17.95 -14.75 -14.49
N ALA A 296 -16.70 -14.55 -14.93
CA ALA A 296 -15.84 -13.52 -14.37
C ALA A 296 -16.39 -12.10 -14.61
N VAL A 297 -16.92 -11.81 -15.80
CA VAL A 297 -17.59 -10.53 -16.10
C VAL A 297 -18.85 -10.36 -15.26
N ASP A 298 -19.69 -11.40 -15.19
CA ASP A 298 -20.90 -11.38 -14.35
C ASP A 298 -20.55 -11.07 -12.89
N GLN A 299 -19.55 -11.77 -12.35
CA GLN A 299 -19.08 -11.57 -10.98
C GLN A 299 -18.56 -10.16 -10.74
N ILE A 300 -17.76 -9.60 -11.65
CA ILE A 300 -17.23 -8.23 -11.51
C ILE A 300 -18.35 -7.20 -11.57
N LEU A 301 -19.27 -7.29 -12.53
CA LEU A 301 -20.40 -6.37 -12.64
C LEU A 301 -21.38 -6.55 -11.49
N SER A 302 -21.47 -7.76 -10.92
CA SER A 302 -22.40 -8.03 -9.84
C SER A 302 -22.03 -7.38 -8.51
N SER A 303 -20.79 -6.89 -8.36
CA SER A 303 -20.37 -6.06 -7.22
C SER A 303 -21.25 -4.80 -7.07
N LEU A 304 -21.85 -4.34 -8.18
CA LEU A 304 -22.67 -3.14 -8.26
C LEU A 304 -24.08 -3.30 -7.70
N HIS A 305 -24.59 -4.54 -7.53
CA HIS A 305 -26.02 -4.79 -7.22
C HIS A 305 -26.52 -4.10 -5.95
N THR A 306 -25.64 -3.85 -4.98
CA THR A 306 -26.05 -3.34 -3.67
C THR A 306 -26.41 -1.86 -3.65
N ARG A 307 -26.22 -1.11 -4.76
CA ARG A 307 -26.22 0.36 -4.75
C ARG A 307 -26.90 1.02 -5.94
N LEU A 308 -27.64 0.27 -6.75
CA LEU A 308 -28.20 0.76 -8.01
C LEU A 308 -29.70 0.50 -8.11
N ASP A 309 -30.38 1.32 -8.93
CA ASP A 309 -31.80 1.19 -9.27
C ASP A 309 -32.10 -0.06 -10.10
N ASP A 310 -33.35 -0.53 -10.05
CA ASP A 310 -33.81 -1.76 -10.70
C ASP A 310 -33.57 -1.80 -12.22
N ASP A 311 -33.67 -0.65 -12.90
CA ASP A 311 -33.40 -0.56 -14.33
C ASP A 311 -31.91 -0.81 -14.62
N THR A 312 -31.02 -0.25 -13.80
CA THR A 312 -29.58 -0.48 -13.93
C THR A 312 -29.22 -1.92 -13.58
N LEU A 313 -29.89 -2.54 -12.61
CA LEU A 313 -29.74 -3.98 -12.33
C LEU A 313 -30.18 -4.86 -13.51
N THR A 314 -31.25 -4.46 -14.20
CA THR A 314 -31.72 -5.14 -15.41
C THR A 314 -30.70 -5.01 -16.54
N CYS A 315 -30.12 -3.83 -16.72
CA CYS A 315 -29.03 -3.61 -17.68
C CYS A 315 -27.79 -4.48 -17.33
N ILE A 316 -27.46 -4.63 -16.04
CA ILE A 316 -26.37 -5.52 -15.60
C ILE A 316 -26.67 -6.97 -15.97
N LYS A 317 -27.90 -7.48 -15.73
CA LYS A 317 -28.27 -8.86 -16.10
C LYS A 317 -28.18 -9.11 -17.60
N ASN A 318 -28.48 -8.09 -18.39
CA ASN A 318 -28.54 -8.18 -19.84
C ASN A 318 -27.30 -7.59 -20.53
N TRP A 319 -26.16 -7.45 -19.83
CA TRP A 319 -24.97 -6.73 -20.35
C TRP A 319 -24.44 -7.25 -21.70
N LYS A 320 -24.79 -8.49 -22.07
CA LYS A 320 -24.43 -9.14 -23.34
C LYS A 320 -25.25 -8.66 -24.53
N GLU A 321 -26.45 -8.13 -24.31
CA GLU A 321 -27.28 -7.62 -25.41
C GLU A 321 -26.63 -6.36 -26.02
N GLU A 322 -26.91 -6.15 -27.31
CA GLU A 322 -26.33 -5.04 -28.05
C GLU A 322 -26.69 -3.68 -27.43
N GLY A 323 -25.68 -2.82 -27.27
CA GLY A 323 -25.83 -1.48 -26.70
C GLY A 323 -26.08 -1.41 -25.19
N GLN A 324 -26.19 -2.53 -24.47
CA GLN A 324 -26.37 -2.48 -23.00
C GLN A 324 -25.12 -2.01 -22.27
N ALA A 325 -23.92 -2.40 -22.74
CA ALA A 325 -22.67 -1.97 -22.14
C ALA A 325 -22.49 -0.43 -22.20
N ASP A 326 -22.89 0.21 -23.30
CA ASP A 326 -22.85 1.67 -23.46
C ASP A 326 -23.87 2.36 -22.57
N LYS A 327 -25.10 1.85 -22.52
CA LYS A 327 -26.14 2.34 -21.58
C LYS A 327 -25.67 2.28 -20.12
N LEU A 328 -25.02 1.18 -19.73
CA LEU A 328 -24.43 1.05 -18.39
C LEU A 328 -23.31 2.05 -18.15
N LEU A 329 -22.43 2.28 -19.15
CA LEU A 329 -21.35 3.26 -19.05
C LEU A 329 -21.83 4.68 -18.83
N GLU A 330 -22.97 5.06 -19.40
CA GLU A 330 -23.58 6.38 -19.20
C GLU A 330 -24.17 6.54 -17.79
N ARG A 331 -24.74 5.46 -17.25
CA ARG A 331 -25.36 5.45 -15.92
C ARG A 331 -24.37 5.39 -14.77
N LEU A 332 -23.21 4.76 -14.95
CA LEU A 332 -22.26 4.56 -13.86
C LEU A 332 -21.43 5.81 -13.56
N ASP A 333 -21.36 6.21 -12.30
CA ASP A 333 -20.45 7.28 -11.85
C ASP A 333 -18.97 7.00 -12.09
N LYS A 334 -18.15 8.06 -12.15
CA LYS A 334 -16.67 7.98 -12.23
C LYS A 334 -16.02 7.15 -11.11
N LYS A 335 -16.72 7.00 -9.96
CA LYS A 335 -16.25 6.20 -8.81
C LYS A 335 -16.21 4.69 -9.12
N HIS A 336 -16.98 4.21 -10.09
CA HIS A 336 -16.99 2.81 -10.55
C HIS A 336 -15.91 2.59 -11.63
N SER A 337 -14.67 3.02 -11.35
CA SER A 337 -13.62 3.08 -12.37
C SER A 337 -13.28 1.72 -12.96
N LEU A 338 -13.41 0.66 -12.15
CA LEU A 338 -13.09 -0.70 -12.56
C LEU A 338 -14.14 -1.24 -13.55
N GLU A 339 -15.41 -1.17 -13.16
CA GLU A 339 -16.55 -1.64 -13.94
C GLU A 339 -16.70 -0.83 -15.22
N ARG A 340 -16.48 0.50 -15.15
CA ARG A 340 -16.43 1.35 -16.34
C ARG A 340 -15.28 0.98 -17.29
N SER A 341 -14.13 0.54 -16.77
CA SER A 341 -13.03 0.11 -17.64
C SER A 341 -13.40 -1.20 -18.34
N LEU A 342 -14.00 -2.14 -17.62
CA LEU A 342 -14.50 -3.39 -18.19
C LEU A 342 -15.55 -3.15 -19.28
N LEU A 343 -16.57 -2.34 -18.98
CA LEU A 343 -17.66 -2.04 -19.91
C LEU A 343 -17.16 -1.32 -21.17
N ARG A 344 -16.13 -0.46 -21.08
CA ARG A 344 -15.48 0.13 -22.27
C ARG A 344 -14.81 -0.95 -23.14
N GLY A 345 -14.21 -1.95 -22.51
CA GLY A 345 -13.65 -3.10 -23.21
C GLY A 345 -14.75 -3.90 -23.91
N ILE A 346 -15.87 -4.16 -23.22
CA ILE A 346 -17.02 -4.90 -23.76
C ILE A 346 -17.66 -4.13 -24.93
N SER A 347 -17.90 -2.82 -24.79
CA SER A 347 -18.41 -1.95 -25.86
C SER A 347 -17.50 -1.99 -27.10
N LYS A 348 -16.18 -2.00 -26.91
CA LYS A 348 -15.21 -2.04 -28.02
C LYS A 348 -15.14 -3.39 -28.75
N PHE A 349 -15.15 -4.51 -28.02
CA PHE A 349 -14.86 -5.83 -28.60
C PHE A 349 -16.07 -6.76 -28.70
N GLY A 350 -17.20 -6.35 -28.11
CA GLY A 350 -18.42 -7.14 -28.01
C GLY A 350 -18.35 -8.25 -26.95
N PRO A 351 -19.48 -8.91 -26.68
CA PRO A 351 -19.59 -9.97 -25.66
C PRO A 351 -18.91 -11.29 -26.08
N THR A 352 -18.45 -11.44 -27.33
CA THR A 352 -17.80 -12.65 -27.84
C THR A 352 -16.29 -12.68 -27.57
N GLN A 353 -15.64 -11.51 -27.43
CA GLN A 353 -14.19 -11.37 -27.27
C GLN A 353 -13.83 -10.89 -25.85
N LEU A 354 -14.36 -11.58 -24.83
CA LEU A 354 -14.21 -11.19 -23.42
C LEU A 354 -12.76 -11.16 -22.93
N THR A 355 -11.90 -12.02 -23.47
CA THR A 355 -10.47 -12.01 -23.13
C THR A 355 -9.82 -10.67 -23.46
N GLN A 356 -10.18 -10.06 -24.59
CA GLN A 356 -9.71 -8.72 -25.00
C GLN A 356 -10.39 -7.63 -24.18
N ALA A 357 -11.69 -7.74 -23.91
CA ALA A 357 -12.40 -6.78 -23.07
C ALA A 357 -11.82 -6.70 -21.65
N LEU A 358 -11.46 -7.84 -21.05
CA LEU A 358 -10.83 -7.91 -19.73
C LEU A 358 -9.46 -7.21 -19.70
N THR A 359 -8.74 -7.07 -20.81
CA THR A 359 -7.46 -6.34 -20.84
C THR A 359 -7.59 -4.85 -20.51
N PHE A 360 -8.80 -4.29 -20.59
CA PHE A 360 -9.06 -2.92 -20.16
C PHE A 360 -9.00 -2.77 -18.63
N LEU A 361 -9.12 -3.87 -17.89
CA LEU A 361 -8.85 -3.86 -16.46
C LEU A 361 -7.35 -3.66 -16.20
N PRO A 362 -6.97 -2.81 -15.23
CA PRO A 362 -5.58 -2.68 -14.84
C PRO A 362 -4.97 -4.05 -14.52
N ARG A 363 -3.76 -4.31 -15.04
CA ARG A 363 -3.03 -5.56 -14.86
C ARG A 363 -3.03 -6.04 -13.41
N ASN A 364 -2.65 -5.18 -12.48
CA ASN A 364 -2.59 -5.50 -11.05
C ASN A 364 -3.95 -5.98 -10.49
N THR A 365 -5.07 -5.50 -11.03
CA THR A 365 -6.39 -5.97 -10.60
C THR A 365 -6.69 -7.37 -11.14
N ARG A 366 -6.29 -7.66 -12.38
CA ARG A 366 -6.47 -8.99 -12.97
C ARG A 366 -5.64 -10.04 -12.24
N THR A 367 -4.36 -9.74 -11.97
CA THR A 367 -3.48 -10.64 -11.21
C THR A 367 -3.91 -10.77 -9.75
N MET A 368 -4.47 -9.72 -9.14
CA MET A 368 -5.02 -9.78 -7.77
C MET A 368 -6.10 -10.87 -7.61
N TYR A 369 -6.99 -11.05 -8.59
CA TYR A 369 -8.02 -12.11 -8.52
C TYR A 369 -7.39 -13.51 -8.51
N LEU A 370 -6.41 -13.74 -9.39
CA LEU A 370 -5.67 -14.99 -9.44
C LEU A 370 -4.93 -15.26 -8.12
N HIS A 371 -4.24 -14.25 -7.59
CA HIS A 371 -3.51 -14.40 -6.33
C HIS A 371 -4.42 -14.54 -5.10
N SER A 372 -5.64 -14.00 -5.12
CA SER A 372 -6.58 -14.22 -4.01
C SER A 372 -7.08 -15.66 -3.97
N TYR A 373 -7.22 -16.34 -5.13
CA TYR A 373 -7.45 -17.79 -5.15
C TYR A 373 -6.27 -18.59 -4.57
N GLN A 374 -5.02 -18.27 -4.96
CA GLN A 374 -3.83 -18.88 -4.33
C GLN A 374 -3.83 -18.67 -2.80
N SER A 375 -4.24 -17.48 -2.35
CA SER A 375 -4.34 -17.13 -0.92
C SER A 375 -5.37 -17.98 -0.19
N LEU A 376 -6.52 -18.28 -0.83
CA LEU A 376 -7.56 -19.15 -0.27
C LEU A 376 -7.05 -20.57 -0.06
N VAL A 377 -6.44 -21.15 -1.09
CA VAL A 377 -5.88 -22.51 -1.02
C VAL A 377 -4.82 -22.57 0.08
N TRP A 378 -3.95 -21.57 0.17
CA TRP A 378 -2.94 -21.49 1.22
C TRP A 378 -3.54 -21.44 2.63
N ASN A 379 -4.55 -20.60 2.87
CA ASN A 379 -5.22 -20.53 4.17
C ASN A 379 -5.83 -21.88 4.57
N LYS A 380 -6.55 -22.54 3.65
CA LYS A 380 -7.14 -23.87 3.89
C LYS A 380 -6.08 -24.92 4.25
N VAL A 381 -4.98 -24.96 3.49
CA VAL A 381 -3.87 -25.90 3.75
C VAL A 381 -3.17 -25.58 5.07
N ALA A 382 -2.91 -24.31 5.38
CA ALA A 382 -2.29 -23.89 6.63
C ALA A 382 -3.12 -24.33 7.85
N SER A 383 -4.43 -24.10 7.83
CA SER A 383 -5.35 -24.59 8.87
C SER A 383 -5.27 -26.10 9.04
N LYS A 384 -5.34 -26.84 7.93
CA LYS A 384 -5.32 -28.32 7.97
C LYS A 384 -3.98 -28.85 8.47
N ARG A 385 -2.86 -28.25 8.05
CA ARG A 385 -1.50 -28.58 8.53
C ARG A 385 -1.35 -28.34 10.03
N ILE A 386 -1.87 -27.24 10.56
CA ILE A 386 -1.81 -26.93 11.99
C ILE A 386 -2.72 -27.89 12.78
N LYS A 387 -3.92 -28.14 12.31
CA LYS A 387 -4.89 -29.02 12.97
C LYS A 387 -4.41 -30.46 13.12
N GLU A 388 -3.75 -31.00 12.09
CA GLU A 388 -3.33 -32.40 12.08
C GLU A 388 -2.00 -32.65 12.80
N TYR A 389 -1.03 -31.76 12.63
CA TYR A 389 0.35 -31.99 13.07
C TYR A 389 0.82 -31.02 14.17
N GLY A 390 0.02 -30.00 14.49
CA GLY A 390 0.34 -29.01 15.51
C GLY A 390 1.49 -28.08 15.14
N LEU A 391 2.10 -27.48 16.18
CA LEU A 391 3.11 -26.42 16.09
C LEU A 391 4.54 -26.95 16.14
N LYS A 392 4.79 -28.14 15.61
CA LYS A 392 6.14 -28.70 15.46
C LYS A 392 6.43 -29.00 13.99
N PRO A 393 7.69 -28.87 13.53
CA PRO A 393 8.09 -29.38 12.24
C PRO A 393 7.85 -30.90 12.15
N VAL A 394 7.45 -31.38 10.98
CA VAL A 394 7.23 -32.79 10.69
C VAL A 394 7.92 -33.20 9.39
N VAL A 395 8.18 -34.50 9.23
CA VAL A 395 8.76 -35.06 8.00
C VAL A 395 7.85 -34.71 6.83
N GLY A 396 8.42 -34.09 5.79
CA GLY A 396 7.67 -33.63 4.62
C GLY A 396 7.42 -32.12 4.56
N ASP A 397 7.56 -31.39 5.68
CA ASP A 397 7.48 -29.93 5.69
C ASP A 397 8.56 -29.33 4.78
N LEU A 398 8.30 -28.13 4.28
CA LEU A 398 9.27 -27.38 3.48
C LEU A 398 9.92 -26.30 4.34
N VAL A 399 11.24 -26.14 4.16
CA VAL A 399 12.00 -25.01 4.69
C VAL A 399 12.82 -24.37 3.56
N LEU A 400 13.08 -23.07 3.68
CA LEU A 400 13.98 -22.39 2.75
C LEU A 400 15.43 -22.70 3.11
N LEU A 401 16.29 -22.91 2.11
CA LEU A 401 17.73 -23.05 2.35
C LEU A 401 18.40 -21.71 2.69
N ASP A 402 17.94 -20.62 2.08
CA ASP A 402 18.35 -19.27 2.43
C ASP A 402 17.18 -18.58 3.16
N PRO A 403 17.31 -18.26 4.46
CA PRO A 403 16.27 -17.56 5.21
C PRO A 403 15.97 -16.15 4.68
N THR A 404 16.91 -15.57 3.92
CA THR A 404 16.79 -14.24 3.32
C THR A 404 16.10 -14.26 1.95
N ASP A 405 15.89 -15.45 1.37
CA ASP A 405 14.97 -15.63 0.24
C ASP A 405 13.57 -15.27 0.72
N SER A 406 13.26 -13.98 0.63
CA SER A 406 11.97 -13.44 0.99
C SER A 406 10.95 -13.93 -0.05
N ILE A 407 10.37 -15.09 0.24
CA ILE A 407 8.98 -15.58 0.14
C ILE A 407 7.90 -14.72 -0.56
N ASN A 408 8.06 -13.41 -0.76
CA ASN A 408 6.99 -12.53 -1.25
C ASN A 408 7.38 -11.62 -2.42
N GLU A 409 8.59 -11.74 -2.98
CA GLU A 409 9.07 -10.84 -4.04
C GLU A 409 9.15 -11.51 -5.42
N ILE A 410 8.13 -12.30 -5.75
CA ILE A 410 8.00 -12.81 -7.12
C ILE A 410 7.21 -11.77 -7.90
N GLN A 411 7.95 -10.93 -8.63
CA GLN A 411 7.36 -10.10 -9.66
C GLN A 411 7.06 -10.96 -10.89
N ASP A 412 5.98 -10.64 -11.58
CA ASP A 412 5.82 -11.06 -12.97
C ASP A 412 6.99 -10.48 -13.80
N GLU A 413 7.54 -11.28 -14.72
CA GLU A 413 8.67 -10.94 -15.62
C GLU A 413 8.57 -9.60 -16.39
N ASP A 414 7.39 -8.94 -16.41
CA ASP A 414 7.13 -7.74 -17.21
C ASP A 414 6.90 -6.47 -16.35
N ALA A 415 7.42 -6.41 -15.11
CA ALA A 415 7.50 -5.16 -14.35
C ALA A 415 8.79 -4.39 -14.73
N GLU A 416 8.67 -3.28 -15.46
CA GLU A 416 9.81 -2.41 -15.79
C GLU A 416 10.35 -1.65 -14.56
N PRO A 417 11.67 -1.36 -14.51
CA PRO A 417 12.75 -2.33 -14.65
C PRO A 417 12.99 -3.07 -13.31
N PRO A 418 13.62 -4.25 -13.34
CA PRO A 418 14.00 -4.95 -12.12
C PRO A 418 14.95 -4.09 -11.29
N SER A 419 14.61 -3.85 -10.03
CA SER A 419 15.64 -3.60 -9.04
C SER A 419 16.51 -4.87 -8.98
N LYS A 420 17.82 -4.73 -8.72
CA LYS A 420 18.77 -5.86 -8.65
C LYS A 420 18.45 -6.91 -7.53
N LYS A 421 17.31 -6.82 -6.87
CA LYS A 421 16.97 -7.56 -5.64
C LYS A 421 15.87 -8.61 -5.81
N HIS A 422 15.07 -8.60 -6.87
CA HIS A 422 13.97 -9.57 -7.02
C HIS A 422 14.48 -10.88 -7.62
N LYS A 423 14.28 -11.99 -6.89
CA LYS A 423 14.61 -13.36 -7.32
C LYS A 423 13.39 -14.00 -8.00
N PHE A 424 13.62 -14.82 -9.01
CA PHE A 424 12.55 -15.64 -9.59
C PHE A 424 12.20 -16.80 -8.65
N VAL A 425 10.98 -17.36 -8.77
CA VAL A 425 10.59 -18.56 -8.01
C VAL A 425 11.59 -19.69 -8.22
N SER A 426 12.09 -19.84 -9.46
CA SER A 426 13.10 -20.82 -9.84
C SER A 426 14.41 -20.70 -9.08
N ASP A 427 14.72 -19.52 -8.55
CA ASP A 427 15.96 -19.25 -7.81
C ASP A 427 15.84 -19.62 -6.33
N VAL A 428 14.61 -19.77 -5.82
CA VAL A 428 14.33 -20.09 -4.42
C VAL A 428 14.48 -21.59 -4.19
N LYS A 429 15.51 -21.97 -3.43
CA LYS A 429 15.78 -23.37 -3.11
C LYS A 429 15.10 -23.77 -1.80
N VAL A 430 14.28 -24.81 -1.88
CA VAL A 430 13.61 -25.39 -0.72
C VAL A 430 14.12 -26.79 -0.41
N LYS A 431 14.09 -27.15 0.87
CA LYS A 431 14.38 -28.49 1.36
C LYS A 431 13.11 -29.10 1.96
N VAL A 432 12.85 -30.35 1.60
CA VAL A 432 11.84 -31.19 2.26
C VAL A 432 12.49 -31.79 3.50
N LEU A 433 11.86 -31.62 4.67
CA LEU A 433 12.40 -32.13 5.93
C LEU A 433 12.32 -33.65 5.99
N THR A 434 13.42 -34.28 6.39
CA THR A 434 13.51 -35.70 6.74
C THR A 434 13.50 -35.89 8.26
N ALA A 435 13.47 -37.14 8.75
CA ALA A 435 13.48 -37.41 10.19
C ALA A 435 14.71 -36.84 10.91
N ASP A 436 15.86 -36.86 10.24
CA ASP A 436 17.14 -36.34 10.77
C ASP A 436 17.16 -34.80 10.86
N ASP A 437 16.30 -34.12 10.09
CA ASP A 437 16.27 -32.67 10.03
C ASP A 437 15.41 -32.04 11.13
N LEU A 438 14.50 -32.79 11.76
CA LEU A 438 13.47 -32.22 12.63
C LEU A 438 14.02 -31.48 13.85
N SER A 439 15.20 -31.85 14.34
CA SER A 439 15.86 -31.17 15.46
C SER A 439 16.57 -29.87 15.06
N LEU A 440 16.76 -29.62 13.76
CA LEU A 440 17.52 -28.48 13.25
C LEU A 440 16.64 -27.25 12.96
N TYR A 441 15.33 -27.44 12.87
CA TYR A 441 14.39 -26.41 12.45
C TYR A 441 13.29 -26.20 13.50
N ASP A 442 12.71 -25.01 13.51
CA ASP A 442 11.52 -24.69 14.30
C ASP A 442 10.30 -24.51 13.39
N ILE A 443 9.10 -24.48 13.97
CA ILE A 443 7.85 -24.22 13.24
C ILE A 443 7.88 -22.86 12.51
N THR A 444 8.67 -21.90 12.99
CA THR A 444 8.88 -20.62 12.30
C THR A 444 9.69 -20.74 11.01
N ASP A 445 10.39 -21.86 10.79
CA ASP A 445 11.15 -22.09 9.57
C ASP A 445 10.28 -22.66 8.45
N VAL A 446 9.20 -23.35 8.83
CA VAL A 446 8.28 -24.03 7.93
C VAL A 446 7.58 -23.05 6.99
N VAL A 447 7.57 -23.41 5.71
CA VAL A 447 6.86 -22.71 4.64
C VAL A 447 5.84 -23.62 3.97
N LEU A 448 4.77 -23.01 3.48
CA LEU A 448 3.79 -23.66 2.61
C LEU A 448 3.74 -22.93 1.26
N PRO A 449 3.60 -23.66 0.14
CA PRO A 449 3.54 -23.06 -1.18
C PRO A 449 2.19 -22.41 -1.46
N LEU A 450 2.20 -21.28 -2.17
CA LEU A 450 1.07 -20.85 -2.99
C LEU A 450 1.05 -21.73 -4.25
N PRO A 451 -0.11 -22.29 -4.63
CA PRO A 451 -0.17 -23.23 -5.74
C PRO A 451 0.25 -22.56 -7.06
N GLY A 452 1.08 -23.23 -7.84
CA GLY A 452 1.67 -22.68 -9.06
C GLY A 452 2.38 -23.73 -9.91
N CYS A 453 2.79 -23.33 -11.12
CA CYS A 453 3.41 -24.23 -12.11
C CYS A 453 4.91 -24.49 -11.89
N GLN A 454 5.59 -23.71 -11.03
CA GLN A 454 7.04 -23.82 -10.77
C GLN A 454 7.33 -23.97 -9.27
N ILE A 455 6.50 -24.73 -8.55
CA ILE A 455 6.60 -24.86 -7.09
C ILE A 455 6.76 -26.32 -6.66
N THR A 456 7.54 -26.53 -5.59
CA THR A 456 7.62 -27.81 -4.89
C THR A 456 6.55 -27.86 -3.81
N TYR A 457 5.77 -28.95 -3.78
CA TYR A 457 4.79 -29.22 -2.73
C TYR A 457 5.39 -30.09 -1.62
N PRO A 458 4.95 -29.92 -0.37
CA PRO A 458 5.42 -30.74 0.73
C PRO A 458 5.01 -32.22 0.58
N VAL A 459 5.81 -33.11 1.18
CA VAL A 459 5.70 -34.57 0.96
C VAL A 459 5.40 -35.30 2.27
N TYR A 460 4.11 -35.38 2.57
CA TYR A 460 3.50 -36.18 3.64
C TYR A 460 2.18 -36.77 3.07
N GLU A 461 1.41 -37.62 3.77
CA GLU A 461 0.12 -38.20 3.26
C GLU A 461 -0.84 -37.12 2.71
N THR A 462 -0.66 -35.89 3.18
CA THR A 462 -1.12 -34.57 2.75
C THR A 462 -0.81 -34.14 1.31
N LYS A 463 -0.01 -34.86 0.50
CA LYS A 463 0.16 -34.57 -0.95
C LYS A 463 -1.20 -34.45 -1.64
N ASN A 464 -2.20 -35.12 -1.06
CA ASN A 464 -3.59 -35.10 -1.44
C ASN A 464 -4.35 -33.79 -1.09
N TYR A 465 -3.85 -32.84 -0.29
CA TYR A 465 -4.67 -31.70 0.18
C TYR A 465 -4.77 -30.56 -0.82
N TYR A 466 -3.66 -30.18 -1.45
CA TYR A 466 -3.72 -29.25 -2.58
C TYR A 466 -4.59 -29.86 -3.68
N ASP A 467 -4.34 -31.12 -4.06
CA ASP A 467 -5.12 -31.81 -5.09
C ASP A 467 -6.61 -31.94 -4.71
N THR A 468 -6.95 -32.21 -3.44
CA THR A 468 -8.35 -32.29 -2.97
C THR A 468 -9.03 -30.93 -3.08
N ILE A 469 -8.41 -29.86 -2.58
CA ILE A 469 -9.00 -28.51 -2.63
C ILE A 469 -9.17 -28.05 -4.09
N LEU A 470 -8.16 -28.27 -4.93
CA LEU A 470 -8.22 -27.91 -6.35
C LEU A 470 -9.31 -28.71 -7.07
N LYS A 471 -9.44 -30.00 -6.76
CA LYS A 471 -10.50 -30.86 -7.32
C LYS A 471 -11.90 -30.46 -6.87
N GLU A 472 -12.09 -30.10 -5.60
CA GLU A 472 -13.35 -29.53 -5.09
C GLU A 472 -13.74 -28.25 -5.84
N ASP A 473 -12.73 -27.49 -6.25
CA ASP A 473 -12.92 -26.27 -7.04
C ASP A 473 -12.93 -26.49 -8.57
N GLU A 474 -12.88 -27.75 -9.03
CA GLU A 474 -12.82 -28.09 -10.46
C GLU A 474 -11.65 -27.41 -11.19
N ILE A 475 -10.52 -27.20 -10.49
CA ILE A 475 -9.29 -26.61 -11.03
C ILE A 475 -8.24 -27.70 -11.20
N GLU A 476 -7.69 -27.82 -12.39
CA GLU A 476 -6.55 -28.70 -12.66
C GLU A 476 -5.23 -28.01 -12.30
N ASN A 477 -4.21 -28.78 -11.91
CA ASN A 477 -2.85 -28.25 -11.68
C ASN A 477 -2.25 -27.56 -12.92
N THR A 478 -2.70 -27.92 -14.13
CA THR A 478 -2.29 -27.28 -15.39
C THR A 478 -2.85 -25.85 -15.55
N ALA A 479 -3.90 -25.49 -14.80
CA ALA A 479 -4.54 -24.17 -14.91
C ALA A 479 -3.60 -23.02 -14.48
N PHE A 480 -2.61 -23.30 -13.63
CA PHE A 480 -1.60 -22.33 -13.21
C PHE A 480 -0.57 -22.01 -14.30
N ASP A 481 -0.41 -22.87 -15.31
CA ASP A 481 0.49 -22.63 -16.46
C ASP A 481 -0.29 -22.06 -17.65
N HIS A 482 -0.78 -20.83 -17.47
CA HIS A 482 -1.64 -20.19 -18.46
C HIS A 482 -0.86 -19.74 -19.71
N ARG A 483 -1.43 -19.94 -20.91
CA ARG A 483 -0.81 -19.53 -22.19
C ARG A 483 -0.58 -18.02 -22.30
N VAL A 484 -1.51 -17.23 -21.77
CA VAL A 484 -1.33 -15.79 -21.60
C VAL A 484 -0.41 -15.60 -20.40
N LYS A 485 0.82 -15.12 -20.66
CA LYS A 485 1.89 -14.90 -19.68
C LYS A 485 1.42 -14.13 -18.44
N GLU A 486 0.56 -13.13 -18.62
CA GLU A 486 0.01 -12.32 -17.53
C GLU A 486 -0.84 -13.11 -16.51
N TYR A 487 -1.41 -14.26 -16.91
CA TYR A 487 -2.21 -15.11 -16.02
C TYR A 487 -1.44 -16.34 -15.55
N ARG A 488 -0.17 -16.48 -15.95
CA ARG A 488 0.68 -17.59 -15.53
C ARG A 488 1.11 -17.37 -14.08
N LEU A 489 0.94 -18.39 -13.25
CA LEU A 489 1.24 -18.33 -11.83
C LEU A 489 2.37 -19.32 -11.50
N PRO A 490 3.61 -18.85 -11.32
CA PRO A 490 4.73 -19.74 -10.99
C PRO A 490 4.63 -20.31 -9.56
N GLY A 491 3.89 -19.64 -8.67
CA GLY A 491 3.78 -20.00 -7.25
C GLY A 491 4.70 -19.16 -6.39
N ALA A 492 4.67 -19.36 -5.07
CA ALA A 492 5.59 -18.74 -4.11
C ALA A 492 5.64 -19.60 -2.85
N TYR A 493 6.61 -19.39 -1.97
CA TYR A 493 6.61 -19.98 -0.64
C TYR A 493 6.16 -18.96 0.37
N ARG A 494 5.45 -19.35 1.43
CA ARG A 494 5.04 -18.45 2.51
C ARG A 494 5.22 -19.11 3.87
N LYS A 495 5.81 -18.38 4.83
CA LYS A 495 6.00 -18.85 6.21
C LYS A 495 4.67 -19.18 6.84
N LEU A 496 4.58 -20.34 7.50
CA LEU A 496 3.37 -20.78 8.19
C LEU A 496 3.11 -19.94 9.45
N ILE A 497 4.13 -19.73 10.26
CA ILE A 497 4.09 -18.91 11.48
C ILE A 497 4.87 -17.62 11.26
N ALA A 498 4.30 -16.49 11.68
CA ALA A 498 4.95 -15.20 11.74
C ALA A 498 5.18 -14.81 13.20
N LYS A 499 6.39 -14.32 13.52
CA LYS A 499 6.70 -13.77 14.85
C LYS A 499 6.72 -12.24 14.79
N PRO A 500 6.03 -11.56 15.71
CA PRO A 500 6.14 -10.12 15.86
C PRO A 500 7.51 -9.75 16.44
N GLY A 501 7.99 -8.53 16.17
CA GLY A 501 9.13 -7.93 16.87
C GLY A 501 8.70 -6.69 17.64
N MET A 502 9.55 -6.15 18.52
CA MET A 502 9.27 -4.90 19.24
C MET A 502 7.89 -4.88 19.93
N VAL A 503 7.51 -5.98 20.60
CA VAL A 503 6.20 -6.10 21.23
C VAL A 503 6.17 -5.32 22.54
N GLU A 504 5.24 -4.38 22.64
CA GLU A 504 4.98 -3.61 23.86
C GLU A 504 3.46 -3.53 24.08
N TRP A 505 3.01 -3.62 25.32
CA TRP A 505 1.60 -3.44 25.62
C TRP A 505 1.37 -2.79 26.98
N SER A 506 0.22 -2.13 27.11
CA SER A 506 -0.28 -1.58 28.37
C SER A 506 -1.80 -1.52 28.32
N VAL A 507 -2.46 -1.79 29.45
CA VAL A 507 -3.88 -1.51 29.60
C VAL A 507 -4.05 -0.04 29.99
N VAL A 508 -4.92 0.66 29.27
CA VAL A 508 -5.26 2.06 29.51
C VAL A 508 -6.76 2.17 29.73
N ARG A 509 -7.18 3.20 30.49
CA ARG A 509 -8.58 3.52 30.77
C ARG A 509 -9.01 4.81 30.09
N TYR A 510 -10.30 4.89 29.79
CA TYR A 510 -10.94 6.03 29.14
C TYR A 510 -12.43 6.08 29.46
N ASP A 511 -13.03 7.26 29.28
CA ASP A 511 -14.49 7.47 29.41
C ASP A 511 -15.13 7.88 28.08
N ASP A 512 -14.40 8.69 27.29
CA ASP A 512 -14.88 9.22 26.01
C ASP A 512 -14.30 8.43 24.83
N LEU A 513 -15.16 8.13 23.86
CA LEU A 513 -14.79 7.56 22.57
C LEU A 513 -13.78 8.43 21.83
N GLU A 514 -13.91 9.75 21.92
CA GLU A 514 -13.06 10.72 21.22
C GLU A 514 -11.73 11.00 21.94
N GLN A 515 -11.53 10.47 23.15
CA GLN A 515 -10.28 10.59 23.89
C GLN A 515 -9.14 9.89 23.13
N PRO A 516 -8.10 10.61 22.68
CA PRO A 516 -6.94 10.00 22.03
C PRO A 516 -6.18 9.14 23.04
N LEU A 517 -5.78 7.93 22.64
CA LEU A 517 -4.99 6.99 23.46
C LEU A 517 -3.63 6.66 22.84
N LEU A 518 -3.37 7.20 21.65
CA LEU A 518 -2.12 7.18 20.92
C LEU A 518 -1.82 8.59 20.42
N VAL A 519 -0.55 8.84 20.16
CA VAL A 519 -0.04 10.11 19.65
C VAL A 519 0.65 9.85 18.32
N SER A 520 0.21 10.56 17.30
CA SER A 520 0.80 10.55 15.96
C SER A 520 2.12 11.32 15.93
N ASP A 521 2.90 11.11 14.86
CA ASP A 521 4.17 11.80 14.66
C ASP A 521 4.02 13.34 14.66
N ILE A 522 2.94 13.86 14.07
CA ILE A 522 2.66 15.31 14.04
C ILE A 522 2.42 15.83 15.46
N GLU A 523 1.53 15.19 16.22
CA GLU A 523 1.23 15.59 17.60
C GLU A 523 2.50 15.51 18.48
N ARG A 524 3.35 14.50 18.24
CA ARG A 524 4.63 14.37 18.95
C ARG A 524 5.61 15.51 18.61
N MET A 525 5.62 16.00 17.37
CA MET A 525 6.37 17.18 16.96
C MET A 525 5.85 18.47 17.60
N GLU A 526 4.55 18.53 17.92
CA GLU A 526 3.92 19.62 18.67
C GLU A 526 4.16 19.54 20.19
N GLY A 527 4.92 18.52 20.65
CA GLY A 527 5.24 18.33 22.06
C GLY A 527 4.18 17.58 22.87
N ILE A 528 3.17 17.00 22.21
CA ILE A 528 2.15 16.19 22.87
C ILE A 528 2.76 14.84 23.25
N THR A 529 2.52 14.42 24.50
CA THR A 529 3.00 13.14 25.04
C THR A 529 1.90 12.09 25.06
N GLU A 530 2.29 10.81 24.98
CA GLU A 530 1.32 9.72 25.02
C GLU A 530 0.59 9.69 26.38
N PRO A 531 -0.75 9.61 26.40
CA PRO A 531 -1.50 9.59 27.65
C PRO A 531 -1.19 8.33 28.45
N GLU A 532 -1.10 8.47 29.77
CA GLU A 532 -0.91 7.33 30.68
C GLU A 532 -2.17 6.46 30.77
N GLY A 533 -3.36 7.10 30.73
CA GLY A 533 -4.65 6.41 30.77
C GLY A 533 -4.89 5.59 32.04
N LYS A 534 -4.70 6.19 33.23
CA LYS A 534 -4.84 5.50 34.53
C LYS A 534 -6.27 5.43 35.05
N GLU A 535 -7.13 6.36 34.63
CA GLU A 535 -8.51 6.53 35.10
C GLU A 535 -9.52 6.39 33.95
N GLY A 536 -10.74 5.99 34.29
CA GLY A 536 -11.87 5.84 33.36
C GLY A 536 -12.65 4.54 33.52
N HIS A 537 -13.91 4.56 33.13
CA HIS A 537 -14.85 3.44 33.25
C HIS A 537 -14.54 2.31 32.28
N PHE A 538 -14.13 2.65 31.05
CA PHE A 538 -13.82 1.67 30.01
C PHE A 538 -12.32 1.38 29.96
N ARG A 539 -11.98 0.17 29.52
CA ARG A 539 -10.59 -0.29 29.36
C ARG A 539 -10.27 -0.47 27.87
N ALA A 540 -9.04 -0.17 27.50
CA ALA A 540 -8.49 -0.46 26.19
C ALA A 540 -7.10 -1.08 26.30
N LEU A 541 -6.74 -1.93 25.34
CA LEU A 541 -5.40 -2.49 25.21
C LEU A 541 -4.63 -1.64 24.20
N ARG A 542 -3.60 -0.93 24.68
CA ARG A 542 -2.61 -0.28 23.82
C ARG A 542 -1.53 -1.29 23.51
N ILE A 543 -1.31 -1.58 22.23
CA ILE A 543 -0.37 -2.58 21.75
C ILE A 543 0.51 -1.98 20.66
N LYS A 544 1.82 -2.23 20.75
CA LYS A 544 2.79 -1.85 19.73
C LYS A 544 3.60 -3.08 19.31
N PHE A 545 3.85 -3.25 18.03
CA PHE A 545 4.64 -4.37 17.49
C PHE A 545 5.05 -4.10 16.04
N SER A 546 6.11 -4.77 15.59
CA SER A 546 6.54 -4.81 14.21
C SER A 546 6.21 -6.14 13.56
N LEU A 547 5.83 -6.10 12.29
CA LEU A 547 5.66 -7.28 11.45
C LEU A 547 6.52 -7.14 10.20
N LYS A 548 7.04 -8.28 9.72
CA LYS A 548 7.69 -8.37 8.40
C LYS A 548 6.71 -8.08 7.27
N THR A 549 7.23 -7.92 6.05
CA THR A 549 6.41 -7.75 4.85
C THR A 549 5.42 -8.92 4.67
N SER A 550 4.30 -8.61 4.00
CA SER A 550 3.21 -9.55 3.70
C SER A 550 2.61 -10.27 4.92
N CYS A 551 2.72 -9.68 6.11
CA CYS A 551 1.99 -10.07 7.30
C CYS A 551 0.80 -9.12 7.53
N TYR A 552 -0.28 -9.63 8.11
CA TYR A 552 -1.52 -8.86 8.34
C TYR A 552 -1.68 -8.57 9.83
N ALA A 553 -1.69 -7.29 10.21
CA ALA A 553 -1.90 -6.89 11.62
C ALA A 553 -3.23 -7.39 12.18
N THR A 554 -4.28 -7.52 11.36
CA THR A 554 -5.54 -8.11 11.81
C THR A 554 -5.41 -9.58 12.18
N MET A 555 -4.52 -10.35 11.55
CA MET A 555 -4.27 -11.75 11.94
C MET A 555 -3.45 -11.85 13.23
N ALA A 556 -2.54 -10.90 13.46
CA ALA A 556 -1.85 -10.75 14.74
C ALA A 556 -2.83 -10.43 15.88
N LEU A 557 -3.73 -9.45 15.67
CA LEU A 557 -4.77 -9.12 16.66
C LEU A 557 -5.78 -10.25 16.86
N ARG A 558 -6.16 -10.94 15.78
CA ARG A 558 -7.00 -12.14 15.85
C ARG A 558 -6.39 -13.17 16.78
N GLU A 559 -5.08 -13.40 16.70
CA GLU A 559 -4.37 -14.32 17.59
C GLU A 559 -4.43 -13.89 19.06
N VAL A 560 -4.30 -12.59 19.36
CA VAL A 560 -4.38 -12.06 20.73
C VAL A 560 -5.81 -12.14 21.28
N LEU A 561 -6.80 -11.74 20.49
CA LEU A 561 -8.20 -11.62 20.92
C LEU A 561 -8.98 -12.95 20.85
N LYS A 562 -8.53 -13.89 20.01
CA LYS A 562 -9.26 -15.11 19.62
C LYS A 562 -10.69 -14.84 19.13
N GLN A 563 -10.88 -13.69 18.52
CA GLN A 563 -12.16 -13.19 18.01
C GLN A 563 -12.14 -13.14 16.48
N ASP A 564 -13.28 -13.39 15.83
CA ASP A 564 -13.44 -13.11 14.41
C ASP A 564 -13.29 -11.59 14.15
N MET A 565 -12.46 -11.25 13.16
CA MET A 565 -12.12 -9.88 12.79
C MET A 565 -12.91 -9.39 11.57
N THR A 566 -14.05 -10.01 11.24
CA THR A 566 -14.92 -9.51 10.16
C THR A 566 -15.41 -8.09 10.41
N THR A 567 -15.71 -7.38 9.31
CA THR A 567 -16.16 -5.99 9.38
C THR A 567 -17.49 -5.87 10.14
N THR A 568 -18.44 -6.77 9.91
CA THR A 568 -19.75 -6.73 10.56
C THR A 568 -19.67 -7.00 12.06
N ASP A 569 -18.86 -7.96 12.50
CA ASP A 569 -18.69 -8.21 13.93
C ASP A 569 -18.08 -6.98 14.62
N GLN A 570 -17.09 -6.34 13.99
CA GLN A 570 -16.49 -5.10 14.49
C GLN A 570 -17.46 -3.91 14.49
N ILE A 571 -18.35 -3.81 13.50
CA ILE A 571 -19.42 -2.79 13.46
C ILE A 571 -20.41 -3.02 14.61
N ALA A 572 -20.86 -4.26 14.80
CA ALA A 572 -21.81 -4.60 15.86
C ALA A 572 -21.24 -4.27 17.25
N LEU A 573 -19.99 -4.66 17.52
CA LEU A 573 -19.29 -4.32 18.76
C LEU A 573 -19.12 -2.80 18.92
N SER A 574 -18.78 -2.09 17.85
CA SER A 574 -18.65 -0.64 17.85
C SER A 574 -19.96 0.06 18.21
N ASP A 575 -21.08 -0.39 17.66
CA ASP A 575 -22.38 0.23 17.89
C ASP A 575 -22.93 -0.07 19.28
N GLN A 576 -22.71 -1.28 19.79
CA GLN A 576 -22.99 -1.61 21.19
C GLN A 576 -22.19 -0.70 22.13
N HIS A 577 -20.87 -0.57 21.90
CA HIS A 577 -20.03 0.25 22.76
C HIS A 577 -20.38 1.74 22.72
N LYS A 578 -20.76 2.28 21.55
CA LYS A 578 -21.27 3.65 21.45
C LYS A 578 -22.52 3.87 22.31
N ALA A 579 -23.41 2.89 22.38
CA ALA A 579 -24.59 2.97 23.23
C ALA A 579 -24.22 2.93 24.73
N GLU A 580 -23.28 2.07 25.11
CA GLU A 580 -22.76 1.97 26.48
C GLU A 580 -22.14 3.29 26.96
N VAL A 581 -21.26 3.91 26.15
CA VAL A 581 -20.63 5.19 26.50
C VAL A 581 -21.65 6.31 26.64
N ARG A 582 -22.62 6.40 25.72
CA ARG A 582 -23.71 7.41 25.81
C ARG A 582 -24.51 7.27 27.10
N LYS A 583 -24.81 6.03 27.52
CA LYS A 583 -25.52 5.76 28.76
C LYS A 583 -24.69 6.18 29.98
N HIS A 584 -23.39 5.85 29.99
CA HIS A 584 -22.48 6.23 31.07
C HIS A 584 -22.36 7.76 31.21
N LEU A 585 -22.13 8.48 30.11
CA LEU A 585 -22.03 9.94 30.13
C LEU A 585 -23.33 10.62 30.57
N ALA A 586 -24.50 10.05 30.23
CA ALA A 586 -25.79 10.57 30.70
C ALA A 586 -26.00 10.34 32.21
N GLN A 587 -25.50 9.21 32.75
CA GLN A 587 -25.57 8.92 34.18
C GLN A 587 -24.69 9.85 35.00
N ASN A 588 -23.47 10.14 34.55
CA ASN A 588 -22.57 11.07 35.24
C ASN A 588 -23.14 12.50 35.26
N LYS A 589 -23.72 12.98 34.14
CA LYS A 589 -24.38 14.30 34.09
C LYS A 589 -25.54 14.42 35.08
N ASN A 590 -26.38 13.39 35.17
CA ASN A 590 -27.50 13.39 36.11
C ASN A 590 -27.06 13.33 37.59
N GLN A 591 -25.86 12.80 37.88
CA GLN A 591 -25.29 12.82 39.23
C GLN A 591 -24.72 14.19 39.58
N GLU A 592 -24.00 14.82 38.64
CA GLU A 592 -23.51 16.20 38.80
C GLU A 592 -24.65 17.20 39.02
N ASP A 593 -25.74 17.09 38.23
CA ASP A 593 -26.94 17.94 38.35
C ASP A 593 -27.75 17.71 39.65
N GLN A 594 -27.53 16.60 40.35
CA GLN A 594 -28.17 16.30 41.65
C GLN A 594 -27.32 16.75 42.85
N GLU A 595 -26.02 16.99 42.65
CA GLU A 595 -25.08 17.45 43.68
C GLU A 595 -24.88 18.98 43.67
N THR A 596 -25.26 19.67 42.59
CA THR A 596 -25.39 21.14 42.50
C THR A 596 -26.79 21.63 42.82
#